data_AF-A0A0K8S3P7-F1
#
_entry.id   AF-A0A0K8S3P7-F1
#
_cell.length_a   1.000
_cell.length_b   1.000
_cell.length_c   1.000
_cell.angle_alpha   90.00
_cell.angle_beta   90.00
_cell.angle_gamma   90.00
#
_symmetry.space_group_name_H-M   'P 1'
#
loop_
_entity.id
_entity.type
_entity.pdbx_description
1 polymer ?
#
loop_
_entity_poly.entity_id
_entity_poly.type
_entity_poly.pdbx_seq_one_letter_code
_entity_poly.pdbx_strand_id
1 'polypeptide(L)'
;RLCSDVCSYCFGKFGSLDTPCHVAQLKGEDRQRKILENEPHLTGESCLCDACYRYVDRKANFPEKLKVGRLKPPAQASVCCVTHCSEPATRTIKRKWLIKLKKSITNKLNIDMEKLGHGVYYPFCTQHHYWVEYFTVCGICRKRLNRNNLFSLGAEADRLNLMLAEDGIPARLSVNLFLCKLCRYYADLRLKYPDPTAIPSSNQNFYKNYRRKILMSLDIPVSDSDDELLQPQ
;
A
#
# COMPACT_ATOMS: atom_id res chain seq x y z
N ARG A 1 -13.90 9.69 -24.74
CA ARG A 1 -13.91 8.78 -23.57
C ARG A 1 -13.34 9.57 -22.39
N LEU A 2 -14.01 9.62 -21.23
CA LEU A 2 -13.60 10.45 -20.10
C LEU A 2 -12.61 9.69 -19.21
N CYS A 3 -11.52 10.33 -18.83
CA CYS A 3 -10.49 9.77 -17.94
C CYS A 3 -11.06 9.61 -16.52
N SER A 4 -10.55 8.63 -15.77
CA SER A 4 -10.82 8.60 -14.32
C SER A 4 -10.25 9.86 -13.65
N ASP A 5 -10.91 10.32 -12.59
CA ASP A 5 -10.45 11.46 -11.78
C ASP A 5 -9.28 11.08 -10.84
N VAL A 6 -8.89 9.81 -10.80
CA VAL A 6 -7.81 9.27 -9.98
C VAL A 6 -6.86 8.36 -10.76
N CYS A 7 -5.59 8.36 -10.35
CA CYS A 7 -4.57 7.45 -10.89
C CYS A 7 -4.84 6.00 -10.45
N SER A 8 -4.92 5.05 -11.37
CA SER A 8 -5.18 3.63 -11.09
C SER A 8 -4.05 2.93 -10.31
N TYR A 9 -2.84 3.49 -10.29
CA TYR A 9 -1.69 2.91 -9.58
C TYR A 9 -1.51 3.47 -8.17
N CYS A 10 -1.55 4.80 -8.00
CA CYS A 10 -1.37 5.44 -6.69
C CYS A 10 -2.67 5.93 -6.03
N PHE A 11 -3.79 5.87 -6.74
CA PHE A 11 -5.10 6.38 -6.33
C PHE A 11 -5.11 7.87 -5.95
N GLY A 12 -4.10 8.61 -6.39
CA GLY A 12 -4.03 10.07 -6.25
C GLY A 12 -4.99 10.74 -7.23
N LYS A 13 -5.71 11.76 -6.76
CA LYS A 13 -6.60 12.57 -7.60
C LYS A 13 -5.77 13.38 -8.60
N PHE A 14 -6.19 13.43 -9.85
CA PHE A 14 -5.61 14.33 -10.84
C PHE A 14 -5.97 15.78 -10.48
N GLY A 15 -4.97 16.65 -10.48
CA GLY A 15 -5.18 18.09 -10.39
C GLY A 15 -5.87 18.61 -11.65
N SER A 16 -6.44 19.82 -11.57
CA SER A 16 -7.10 20.48 -12.73
C SER A 16 -6.18 20.72 -13.92
N LEU A 17 -4.85 20.63 -13.71
CA LEU A 17 -3.82 20.80 -14.74
C LEU A 17 -3.11 19.49 -15.09
N ASP A 18 -3.42 18.37 -14.40
CA ASP A 18 -2.79 17.09 -14.68
C ASP A 18 -3.44 16.45 -15.91
N THR A 19 -2.60 15.99 -16.85
CA THR A 19 -3.06 15.19 -17.98
C THR A 19 -2.86 13.70 -17.67
N PRO A 20 -3.93 12.92 -17.45
CA PRO A 20 -3.83 11.49 -17.17
C PRO A 20 -3.18 10.74 -18.33
N CYS A 21 -2.22 9.87 -18.03
CA CYS A 21 -1.59 8.98 -18.98
C CYS A 21 -2.42 7.69 -19.10
N HIS A 22 -3.13 7.49 -20.21
CA HIS A 22 -3.89 6.25 -20.44
C HIS A 22 -2.99 5.14 -20.93
N VAL A 23 -3.14 3.95 -20.34
CA VAL A 23 -2.38 2.77 -20.74
C VAL A 23 -2.69 2.38 -22.19
N ALA A 24 -3.94 2.52 -22.67
CA ALA A 24 -4.33 2.28 -24.06
C ALA A 24 -3.76 3.28 -25.08
N GLN A 25 -3.29 4.46 -24.63
CA GLN A 25 -2.72 5.49 -25.53
C GLN A 25 -1.19 5.46 -25.56
N LEU A 26 -0.59 4.44 -24.94
CA LEU A 26 0.85 4.26 -24.95
C LEU A 26 1.34 3.94 -26.36
N LYS A 27 2.33 4.71 -26.82
CA LYS A 27 2.96 4.48 -28.11
C LYS A 27 3.82 3.22 -28.05
N GLY A 28 3.37 2.16 -28.72
CA GLY A 28 4.05 0.88 -28.87
C GLY A 28 3.31 -0.27 -28.16
N GLU A 29 2.69 -1.16 -28.94
CA GLU A 29 1.90 -2.28 -28.41
C GLU A 29 2.73 -3.24 -27.55
N ASP A 30 3.98 -3.54 -27.96
CA ASP A 30 4.89 -4.37 -27.16
C ASP A 30 5.24 -3.73 -25.81
N ARG A 31 5.35 -2.40 -25.79
CA ARG A 31 5.68 -1.61 -24.60
C ARG A 31 4.52 -1.62 -23.61
N GLN A 32 3.30 -1.53 -24.13
CA GLN A 32 2.06 -1.62 -23.37
C GLN A 32 1.83 -3.04 -22.83
N ARG A 33 2.02 -4.07 -23.66
CA ARG A 33 1.85 -5.48 -23.27
C ARG A 33 2.74 -5.84 -22.09
N LYS A 34 4.03 -5.45 -22.13
CA LYS A 34 4.97 -5.67 -21.01
C LYS A 34 4.55 -4.97 -19.71
N ILE A 35 3.91 -3.81 -19.79
CA ILE A 35 3.41 -3.11 -18.60
C ILE A 35 2.24 -3.88 -17.99
N LEU A 36 1.29 -4.33 -18.82
CA LEU A 36 0.12 -5.09 -18.39
C LEU A 36 0.50 -6.48 -17.82
N GLU A 37 1.50 -7.14 -18.40
CA GLU A 37 2.02 -8.42 -17.88
C GLU A 37 2.71 -8.26 -16.51
N ASN A 38 3.45 -7.15 -16.31
CA ASN A 38 4.18 -6.92 -15.06
C ASN A 38 3.31 -6.36 -13.93
N GLU A 39 2.22 -5.67 -14.27
CA GLU A 39 1.31 -5.02 -13.32
C GLU A 39 -0.12 -5.55 -13.55
N PRO A 40 -0.48 -6.71 -13.00
CA PRO A 40 -1.77 -7.38 -13.29
C PRO A 40 -3.00 -6.61 -12.79
N HIS A 41 -2.79 -5.58 -11.97
CA HIS A 41 -3.85 -4.68 -11.49
C HIS A 41 -4.08 -3.48 -12.42
N LEU A 42 -3.24 -3.31 -13.46
CA LEU A 42 -3.45 -2.32 -14.50
C LEU A 42 -4.10 -2.98 -15.70
N THR A 43 -5.03 -2.26 -16.30
CA THR A 43 -5.75 -2.66 -17.52
C THR A 43 -5.51 -1.62 -18.61
N GLY A 44 -5.86 -1.92 -19.86
CA GLY A 44 -5.76 -0.96 -20.97
C GLY A 44 -6.52 0.35 -20.70
N GLU A 45 -7.59 0.28 -19.90
CA GLU A 45 -8.43 1.42 -19.53
C GLU A 45 -7.90 2.22 -18.33
N SER A 46 -6.79 1.78 -17.73
CA SER A 46 -6.21 2.44 -16.55
C SER A 46 -5.60 3.80 -16.89
N CYS A 47 -5.84 4.78 -16.01
CA CYS A 47 -5.31 6.14 -16.09
C CYS A 47 -4.20 6.30 -15.05
N LEU A 48 -3.02 6.76 -15.45
CA LEU A 48 -1.87 6.92 -14.56
C LEU A 48 -1.46 8.39 -14.46
N CYS A 49 -1.01 8.83 -13.28
CA CYS A 49 -0.28 10.11 -13.21
C CYS A 49 1.11 9.96 -13.83
N ASP A 50 1.71 11.06 -14.28
CA ASP A 50 3.01 11.06 -14.96
C ASP A 50 4.09 10.31 -14.16
N ALA A 51 4.12 10.49 -12.84
CA ALA A 51 5.04 9.80 -11.95
C ALA A 51 4.83 8.27 -11.94
N CYS A 52 3.58 7.81 -11.89
CA CYS A 52 3.25 6.38 -11.88
C CYS A 52 3.47 5.76 -13.26
N TYR A 53 3.11 6.48 -14.33
CA TYR A 53 3.38 6.07 -15.69
C TYR A 53 4.88 5.84 -15.91
N ARG A 54 5.73 6.84 -15.62
CA ARG A 54 7.19 6.70 -15.75
C ARG A 54 7.77 5.61 -14.86
N TYR A 55 7.11 5.28 -13.75
CA TYR A 55 7.53 4.19 -12.89
C TYR A 55 7.26 2.83 -13.53
N VAL A 56 6.01 2.55 -13.93
CA VAL A 56 5.63 1.26 -14.52
C VAL A 56 6.28 1.05 -15.87
N ASP A 57 6.43 2.11 -16.66
CA ASP A 57 7.09 2.06 -17.95
C ASP A 57 8.60 1.76 -17.82
N ARG A 58 9.31 2.44 -16.91
CA ARG A 58 10.71 2.10 -16.63
C ARG A 58 10.87 0.69 -16.07
N LYS A 59 9.90 0.21 -15.29
CA LYS A 59 9.94 -1.14 -14.72
C LYS A 59 9.76 -2.21 -15.80
N ALA A 60 8.83 -2.02 -16.73
CA ALA A 60 8.50 -2.98 -17.78
C ALA A 60 9.43 -2.93 -19.00
N ASN A 61 9.96 -1.74 -19.33
CA ASN A 61 10.66 -1.49 -20.59
C ASN A 61 12.12 -1.06 -20.40
N PHE A 62 12.71 -1.34 -19.23
CA PHE A 62 14.12 -1.08 -19.01
C PHE A 62 14.97 -1.88 -20.03
N PRO A 63 15.82 -1.23 -20.83
CA PRO A 63 16.61 -1.93 -21.84
C PRO A 63 17.61 -2.86 -21.15
N GLU A 64 17.53 -4.16 -21.46
CA GLU A 64 18.43 -5.17 -20.90
C GLU A 64 19.89 -4.88 -21.22
N LYS A 65 20.17 -4.16 -22.31
CA LYS A 65 21.52 -3.75 -22.72
C LYS A 65 22.18 -2.75 -21.76
N LEU A 66 21.42 -2.03 -20.92
CA LEU A 66 21.96 -1.20 -19.83
C LEU A 66 22.14 -1.96 -18.51
N LYS A 67 21.72 -3.23 -18.43
CA LYS A 67 22.05 -4.10 -17.27
C LYS A 67 23.56 -4.36 -17.17
N VAL A 68 24.32 -4.20 -18.26
CA VAL A 68 25.78 -4.48 -18.30
C VAL A 68 26.65 -3.28 -17.91
N GLY A 69 26.10 -2.05 -17.83
CA GLY A 69 26.92 -0.83 -17.66
C GLY A 69 26.74 -0.03 -16.38
N ARG A 70 25.68 -0.27 -15.59
CA ARG A 70 25.44 0.43 -14.30
C ARG A 70 25.22 -0.47 -13.10
N LEU A 71 25.21 -1.77 -13.31
CA LEU A 71 25.56 -2.71 -12.26
C LEU A 71 27.08 -2.86 -12.36
N LYS A 72 27.82 -2.11 -11.53
CA LYS A 72 28.94 -2.79 -10.87
C LYS A 72 28.32 -4.10 -10.36
N PRO A 73 28.86 -5.28 -10.70
CA PRO A 73 28.40 -6.49 -10.04
C PRO A 73 28.39 -6.16 -8.55
N PRO A 74 27.30 -6.38 -7.80
CA PRO A 74 27.49 -6.48 -6.37
C PRO A 74 28.56 -7.56 -6.24
N ALA A 75 29.70 -7.17 -5.69
CA ALA A 75 30.70 -8.11 -5.24
C ALA A 75 29.93 -9.15 -4.43
N GLN A 76 29.86 -10.38 -4.95
CA GLN A 76 29.11 -11.51 -4.41
C GLN A 76 27.58 -11.31 -4.46
N ALA A 77 26.85 -12.38 -4.80
CA ALA A 77 25.40 -12.44 -4.60
C ALA A 77 25.12 -12.08 -3.13
N SER A 78 24.54 -10.90 -2.88
CA SER A 78 24.34 -10.43 -1.52
C SER A 78 23.41 -11.41 -0.80
N VAL A 79 23.86 -11.97 0.31
CA VAL A 79 23.05 -12.82 1.17
C VAL A 79 22.06 -11.95 1.94
N CYS A 80 20.91 -12.51 2.32
CA CYS A 80 19.93 -11.84 3.16
C CYS A 80 20.56 -11.29 4.45
N CYS A 81 20.20 -10.06 4.84
CA CYS A 81 20.77 -9.41 6.02
C CYS A 81 20.15 -9.86 7.36
N VAL A 82 19.29 -10.88 7.35
CA VAL A 82 18.67 -11.45 8.55
C VAL A 82 19.68 -12.43 9.15
N THR A 83 19.86 -12.40 10.47
CA THR A 83 20.82 -13.28 11.13
C THR A 83 20.47 -14.75 10.89
N HIS A 84 21.48 -15.58 10.69
CA HIS A 84 21.34 -17.01 10.36
C HIS A 84 20.60 -17.32 9.04
N CYS A 85 20.39 -16.33 8.17
CA CYS A 85 19.87 -16.57 6.83
C CYS A 85 21.00 -16.64 5.81
N SER A 86 21.06 -17.74 5.06
CA SER A 86 22.02 -17.96 3.96
C SER A 86 21.41 -17.84 2.57
N GLU A 87 20.11 -17.52 2.49
CA GLU A 87 19.40 -17.38 1.23
C GLU A 87 19.89 -16.18 0.40
N PRO A 88 19.93 -16.30 -0.93
CA PRO A 88 20.29 -15.20 -1.81
C PRO A 88 19.27 -14.07 -1.68
N ALA A 89 19.74 -12.84 -1.52
CA ALA A 89 18.84 -11.70 -1.50
C ALA A 89 18.31 -11.41 -2.90
N THR A 90 17.00 -11.27 -2.99
CA THR A 90 16.27 -10.97 -4.23
C THR A 90 15.85 -9.50 -4.28
N ARG A 91 15.76 -8.83 -3.12
CA ARG A 91 15.25 -7.46 -3.00
C ARG A 91 16.05 -6.64 -2.01
N THR A 92 15.99 -5.32 -2.12
CA THR A 92 16.66 -4.39 -1.20
C THR A 92 15.72 -3.34 -0.66
N ILE A 93 15.89 -2.98 0.60
CA ILE A 93 15.07 -1.99 1.31
C ILE A 93 15.94 -0.83 1.78
N LYS A 94 15.48 0.40 1.56
CA LYS A 94 16.18 1.60 2.05
C LYS A 94 16.21 1.63 3.59
N ARG A 95 17.34 2.01 4.17
CA ARG A 95 17.53 2.19 5.63
C ARG A 95 16.41 3.00 6.28
N LYS A 96 15.98 4.10 5.64
CA LYS A 96 14.91 4.98 6.15
C LYS A 96 13.58 4.23 6.38
N TRP A 97 13.29 3.20 5.57
CA TRP A 97 12.11 2.36 5.76
C TRP A 97 12.29 1.38 6.91
N LEU A 98 13.44 0.70 6.99
CA LEU A 98 13.70 -0.23 8.10
C LEU A 98 13.70 0.46 9.46
N ILE A 99 14.28 1.66 9.57
CA ILE A 99 14.23 2.44 10.82
C ILE A 99 12.78 2.71 11.22
N LYS A 100 11.93 3.05 10.26
CA LYS A 100 10.52 3.37 10.52
C LYS A 100 9.70 2.13 10.91
N LEU A 101 10.04 0.98 10.34
CA LEU A 101 9.39 -0.31 10.59
C LEU A 101 10.05 -1.09 11.74
N LYS A 102 11.11 -0.56 12.38
CA LYS A 102 11.99 -1.28 13.32
C LYS A 102 11.20 -2.05 14.37
N LYS A 103 10.25 -1.40 15.06
CA LYS A 103 9.43 -2.04 16.11
C LYS A 103 8.63 -3.25 15.60
N SER A 104 8.07 -3.15 14.39
CA SER A 104 7.25 -4.21 13.81
C SER A 104 8.09 -5.34 13.22
N ILE A 105 9.21 -4.98 12.58
CA ILE A 105 10.12 -5.93 11.94
C ILE A 105 10.93 -6.72 12.96
N THR A 106 11.46 -6.09 14.03
CA THR A 106 12.31 -6.80 15.02
C THR A 106 11.55 -7.92 15.75
N ASN A 107 10.22 -7.82 15.85
CA ASN A 107 9.39 -8.90 16.41
C ASN A 107 9.23 -10.11 15.47
N LYS A 108 9.59 -9.98 14.19
CA LYS A 108 9.46 -11.02 13.17
C LYS A 108 10.79 -11.48 12.60
N LEU A 109 11.76 -10.57 12.51
CA LEU A 109 13.06 -10.76 11.89
C LEU A 109 14.16 -10.29 12.85
N ASN A 110 15.15 -11.14 13.07
CA ASN A 110 16.36 -10.75 13.79
C ASN A 110 17.35 -10.11 12.80
N ILE A 111 17.39 -8.78 12.77
CA ILE A 111 18.25 -8.00 11.87
C ILE A 111 19.21 -7.17 12.70
N ASP A 112 20.50 -7.42 12.52
CA ASP A 112 21.54 -6.59 13.12
C ASP A 112 21.70 -5.30 12.29
N MET A 113 20.91 -4.28 12.64
CA MET A 113 20.93 -2.98 11.95
C MET A 113 22.21 -2.18 12.24
N GLU A 114 23.02 -2.59 13.23
CA GLU A 114 24.24 -1.92 13.67
C GLU A 114 25.48 -2.50 12.96
N LYS A 115 25.58 -3.83 12.82
CA LYS A 115 26.68 -4.49 12.09
C LYS A 115 26.71 -4.19 10.58
N LEU A 116 25.57 -3.91 9.95
CA LEU A 116 25.51 -3.69 8.50
C LEU A 116 26.06 -2.30 8.07
N GLY A 117 26.64 -1.53 9.00
CA GLY A 117 27.24 -0.22 8.75
C GLY A 117 26.22 0.87 8.41
N HIS A 118 26.70 2.03 7.93
CA HIS A 118 25.88 3.12 7.38
C HIS A 118 25.23 2.79 6.02
N GLY A 119 25.01 1.49 5.73
CA GLY A 119 24.42 1.01 4.49
C GLY A 119 23.10 1.71 4.17
N VAL A 120 23.00 2.26 2.95
CA VAL A 120 21.79 2.96 2.48
C VAL A 120 20.67 1.95 2.18
N TYR A 121 21.03 0.71 1.84
CA TYR A 121 20.13 -0.37 1.44
C TYR A 121 20.46 -1.67 2.17
N TYR A 122 19.42 -2.44 2.47
CA TYR A 122 19.47 -3.71 3.20
C TYR A 122 18.91 -4.82 2.32
N PRO A 123 19.70 -5.86 2.00
CA PRO A 123 19.28 -6.96 1.14
C PRO A 123 18.43 -8.00 1.90
N PHE A 124 17.34 -8.47 1.29
CA PHE A 124 16.45 -9.51 1.82
C PHE A 124 16.18 -10.60 0.79
N CYS A 125 16.10 -11.85 1.25
CA CYS A 125 15.51 -12.94 0.47
C CYS A 125 13.99 -12.76 0.37
N THR A 126 13.34 -13.54 -0.50
CA THR A 126 11.89 -13.46 -0.74
C THR A 126 11.07 -13.66 0.54
N GLN A 127 11.42 -14.66 1.35
CA GLN A 127 10.71 -14.99 2.59
C GLN A 127 10.78 -13.87 3.62
N HIS A 128 11.93 -13.23 3.80
CA HIS A 128 12.08 -12.15 4.76
C HIS A 128 11.55 -10.81 4.23
N HIS A 129 11.60 -10.60 2.91
CA HIS A 129 10.99 -9.44 2.29
C HIS A 129 9.47 -9.40 2.46
N TYR A 130 8.80 -10.56 2.55
CA TYR A 130 7.37 -10.67 2.81
C TYR A 130 6.93 -9.83 4.04
N TRP A 131 7.68 -9.89 5.14
CA TRP A 131 7.34 -9.14 6.35
C TRP A 131 7.45 -7.63 6.12
N VAL A 132 8.41 -7.20 5.32
CA VAL A 132 8.53 -5.78 4.93
C VAL A 132 7.32 -5.38 4.09
N GLU A 133 6.90 -6.20 3.11
CA GLU A 133 5.70 -5.95 2.33
C GLU A 133 4.45 -5.86 3.20
N TYR A 134 4.28 -6.83 4.09
CA TYR A 134 3.18 -6.89 5.06
C TYR A 134 3.07 -5.62 5.91
N PHE A 135 4.20 -5.08 6.39
CA PHE A 135 4.19 -3.84 7.20
C PHE A 135 4.14 -2.55 6.36
N THR A 136 4.29 -2.63 5.04
CA THR A 136 4.21 -1.46 4.14
C THR A 136 2.83 -1.25 3.52
N VAL A 137 1.84 -2.07 3.89
CA VAL A 137 0.44 -1.91 3.49
C VAL A 137 -0.43 -1.55 4.68
N CYS A 138 -1.53 -0.85 4.42
CA CYS A 138 -2.52 -0.49 5.43
C CYS A 138 -3.20 -1.75 5.98
N GLY A 139 -3.31 -1.86 7.31
CA GLY A 139 -4.00 -2.98 7.96
C GLY A 139 -5.48 -3.15 7.63
N ILE A 140 -6.13 -2.05 7.26
CA ILE A 140 -7.57 -2.00 6.98
C ILE A 140 -7.82 -2.13 5.48
N CYS A 141 -7.43 -1.12 4.69
CA CYS A 141 -7.74 -1.07 3.26
C CYS A 141 -6.69 -1.70 2.33
N ARG A 142 -5.64 -2.33 2.88
CA ARG A 142 -4.54 -2.99 2.14
C ARG A 142 -3.75 -2.12 1.14
N LYS A 143 -4.08 -0.84 1.01
CA LYS A 143 -3.33 0.11 0.16
C LYS A 143 -1.91 0.29 0.67
N ARG A 144 -0.96 0.40 -0.27
CA ARG A 144 0.45 0.67 0.04
C ARG A 144 0.62 2.01 0.74
N LEU A 145 1.40 2.01 1.82
CA LEU A 145 1.63 3.17 2.66
C LEU A 145 2.74 4.05 2.11
N ASN A 146 2.58 5.36 2.25
CA ASN A 146 3.67 6.31 2.08
C ASN A 146 4.46 6.39 3.39
N ARG A 147 5.79 6.38 3.33
CA ARG A 147 6.70 6.47 4.49
C ARG A 147 6.35 7.59 5.48
N ASN A 148 5.82 8.72 4.99
CA ASN A 148 5.49 9.85 5.85
C ASN A 148 4.06 9.76 6.44
N ASN A 149 3.18 8.94 5.85
CA ASN A 149 1.77 8.82 6.21
C ASN A 149 1.43 7.40 6.67
N LEU A 150 2.21 6.89 7.62
CA LEU A 150 1.98 5.59 8.24
C LEU A 150 1.88 5.74 9.76
N PHE A 151 0.73 5.31 10.25
CA PHE A 151 0.29 5.52 11.63
C PHE A 151 0.28 4.16 12.32
N SER A 152 1.15 3.97 13.30
CA SER A 152 1.23 2.72 14.06
C SER A 152 0.04 2.57 15.00
N LEU A 153 -0.47 1.35 15.12
CA LEU A 153 -1.45 0.95 16.11
C LEU A 153 -0.80 0.56 17.43
N GLY A 154 -1.38 1.00 18.53
CA GLY A 154 -1.03 0.60 19.88
C GLY A 154 -1.88 -0.57 20.39
N ALA A 155 -2.19 -0.54 21.69
CA ALA A 155 -3.00 -1.55 22.37
C ALA A 155 -4.49 -1.52 21.96
N GLU A 156 -4.93 -0.44 21.32
CA GLU A 156 -6.29 -0.28 20.80
C GLU A 156 -6.63 -1.21 19.62
N ALA A 157 -5.64 -1.94 19.08
CA ALA A 157 -5.80 -2.80 17.91
C ALA A 157 -6.89 -3.87 18.08
N ASP A 158 -6.96 -4.52 19.25
CA ASP A 158 -7.93 -5.59 19.50
C ASP A 158 -9.36 -5.06 19.58
N ARG A 159 -9.56 -3.95 20.28
CA ARG A 159 -10.84 -3.24 20.31
C ARG A 159 -11.26 -2.81 18.91
N LEU A 160 -10.32 -2.26 18.13
CA LEU A 160 -10.59 -1.81 16.78
C LEU A 160 -10.97 -2.97 15.84
N ASN A 161 -10.39 -4.17 16.01
CA ASN A 161 -10.80 -5.36 15.25
C ASN A 161 -12.29 -5.69 15.46
N LEU A 162 -12.79 -5.62 16.70
CA LEU A 162 -14.20 -5.86 17.00
C LEU A 162 -15.11 -4.85 16.30
N MET A 163 -14.77 -3.56 16.41
CA MET A 163 -15.57 -2.48 15.82
C MET A 163 -15.56 -2.53 14.30
N LEU A 164 -14.44 -2.91 13.69
CA LEU A 164 -14.35 -3.11 12.25
C LEU A 164 -15.15 -4.33 11.79
N ALA A 165 -15.21 -5.39 12.61
CA ALA A 165 -16.05 -6.54 12.32
C ALA A 165 -17.56 -6.18 12.33
N GLU A 166 -17.99 -5.34 13.28
CA GLU A 166 -19.35 -4.76 13.26
C GLU A 166 -19.60 -3.94 12.00
N ASP A 167 -18.58 -3.19 11.54
CA ASP A 167 -18.61 -2.46 10.28
C ASP A 167 -18.53 -3.40 9.05
N GLY A 168 -18.46 -4.72 9.22
CA GLY A 168 -18.32 -5.69 8.12
C GLY A 168 -16.94 -5.72 7.45
N ILE A 169 -15.94 -5.10 8.07
CA ILE A 169 -14.55 -5.02 7.58
C ILE A 169 -13.72 -6.12 8.26
N PRO A 170 -13.24 -7.16 7.53
CA PRO A 170 -12.50 -8.28 8.09
C PRO A 170 -11.02 -7.92 8.32
N ALA A 171 -10.76 -6.96 9.20
CA ALA A 171 -9.41 -6.58 9.57
C ALA A 171 -8.81 -7.58 10.57
N ARG A 172 -7.49 -7.80 10.45
CA ARG A 172 -6.69 -8.54 11.43
C ARG A 172 -5.53 -7.65 11.87
N LEU A 173 -5.85 -6.68 12.70
CA LEU A 173 -4.91 -5.71 13.23
C LEU A 173 -4.17 -6.30 14.41
N SER A 174 -2.91 -5.90 14.57
CA SER A 174 -2.07 -6.22 15.71
C SER A 174 -1.32 -4.97 16.16
N VAL A 175 -0.79 -5.00 17.37
CA VAL A 175 0.11 -3.95 17.87
C VAL A 175 1.28 -3.76 16.90
N ASN A 176 1.69 -2.51 16.67
CA ASN A 176 2.73 -2.10 15.73
C ASN A 176 2.41 -2.34 14.24
N LEU A 177 1.16 -2.66 13.88
CA LEU A 177 0.72 -2.63 12.50
C LEU A 177 0.40 -1.18 12.08
N PHE A 178 0.41 -0.88 10.78
CA PHE A 178 0.28 0.49 10.28
C PHE A 178 -1.02 0.73 9.51
N LEU A 179 -1.58 1.92 9.69
CA LEU A 179 -2.73 2.42 8.94
C LEU A 179 -2.32 3.61 8.05
N CYS A 180 -3.06 3.81 6.96
CA CYS A 180 -2.98 5.03 6.17
C CYS A 180 -3.74 6.17 6.87
N LYS A 181 -3.54 7.42 6.44
CA LYS A 181 -4.18 8.61 7.03
C LYS A 181 -5.70 8.49 7.14
N LEU A 182 -6.37 8.00 6.10
CA LEU A 182 -7.83 7.92 6.05
C LEU A 182 -8.36 6.78 6.94
N CYS A 183 -7.73 5.61 6.90
CA CYS A 183 -8.05 4.49 7.81
C CYS A 183 -7.76 4.85 9.27
N ARG A 184 -6.73 5.64 9.53
CA ARG A 184 -6.45 6.17 10.86
C ARG A 184 -7.58 7.07 11.34
N TYR A 185 -8.02 8.02 10.51
CA TYR A 185 -9.13 8.89 10.86
C TYR A 185 -10.45 8.12 11.07
N TYR A 186 -10.73 7.12 10.23
CA TYR A 186 -11.87 6.21 10.42
C TYR A 186 -11.79 5.44 11.75
N ALA A 187 -10.61 4.89 12.07
CA ALA A 187 -10.38 4.20 13.34
C ALA A 187 -10.54 5.14 14.54
N ASP A 188 -10.01 6.36 14.48
CA ASP A 188 -10.16 7.36 15.55
C ASP A 188 -11.64 7.74 15.74
N LEU A 189 -12.42 7.86 14.66
CA LEU A 189 -13.87 8.09 14.75
C LEU A 189 -14.57 6.93 15.46
N ARG A 190 -14.29 5.69 15.09
CA ARG A 190 -14.90 4.52 15.73
C ARG A 190 -14.49 4.41 17.20
N LEU A 191 -13.21 4.53 17.52
CA LEU A 191 -12.74 4.47 18.91
C LEU A 191 -13.36 5.57 19.78
N LYS A 192 -13.63 6.76 19.21
CA LYS A 192 -14.31 7.86 19.91
C LYS A 192 -15.82 7.64 20.06
N TYR A 193 -16.46 7.04 19.05
CA TYR A 193 -17.90 6.78 19.02
C TYR A 193 -18.16 5.28 18.82
N PRO A 194 -18.25 4.51 19.93
CA PRO A 194 -18.49 3.06 19.87
C PRO A 194 -19.81 2.70 19.21
N ASP A 195 -20.80 3.56 19.31
CA ASP A 195 -22.02 3.49 18.53
C ASP A 195 -21.87 4.35 17.25
N PRO A 196 -21.96 3.77 16.03
CA PRO A 196 -21.92 4.53 14.79
C PRO A 196 -23.01 5.60 14.68
N THR A 197 -24.16 5.43 15.34
CA THR A 197 -25.27 6.40 15.31
C THR A 197 -24.93 7.67 16.08
N ALA A 198 -24.06 7.58 17.09
CA ALA A 198 -23.59 8.71 17.89
C ALA A 198 -22.50 9.55 17.19
N ILE A 199 -22.03 9.15 16.00
CA ILE A 199 -21.08 9.94 15.22
C ILE A 199 -21.77 11.25 14.78
N PRO A 200 -21.13 12.43 14.97
CA PRO A 200 -21.69 13.71 14.55
C PRO A 200 -22.05 13.73 13.07
N SER A 201 -23.14 14.40 12.73
CA SER A 201 -23.65 14.50 11.34
C SER A 201 -22.59 14.99 10.34
N SER A 202 -21.69 15.89 10.74
CA SER A 202 -20.56 16.37 9.93
C SER A 202 -19.59 15.26 9.51
N ASN A 203 -19.46 14.20 10.32
CA ASN A 203 -18.55 13.09 10.10
C ASN A 203 -19.27 11.82 9.58
N GLN A 204 -20.59 11.75 9.69
CA GLN A 204 -21.39 10.61 9.22
C GLN A 204 -21.18 10.32 7.74
N ASN A 205 -21.18 11.37 6.92
CA ASN A 205 -20.93 11.24 5.48
C ASN A 205 -19.55 10.65 5.17
N PHE A 206 -18.53 11.04 5.93
CA PHE A 206 -17.21 10.45 5.78
C PHE A 206 -17.22 8.98 6.19
N TYR A 207 -17.77 8.67 7.37
CA TYR A 207 -17.80 7.33 7.92
C TYR A 207 -18.47 6.34 6.96
N LYS A 208 -19.70 6.63 6.51
CA LYS A 208 -20.45 5.75 5.58
C LYS A 208 -19.75 5.58 4.23
N ASN A 209 -19.38 6.69 3.59
CA ASN A 209 -18.75 6.64 2.25
C ASN A 209 -17.37 5.98 2.31
N TYR A 210 -16.60 6.21 3.37
CA TYR A 210 -15.28 5.62 3.51
C TYR A 210 -15.36 4.14 3.86
N ARG A 211 -16.33 3.70 4.68
CA ARG A 211 -16.64 2.28 4.91
C ARG A 211 -16.88 1.58 3.57
N ARG A 212 -17.77 2.10 2.73
CA ARG A 212 -18.06 1.58 1.38
C ARG A 212 -16.77 1.45 0.56
N LYS A 213 -15.91 2.49 0.55
CA LYS A 213 -14.61 2.47 -0.13
C LYS A 213 -13.64 1.42 0.41
N ILE A 214 -13.65 1.15 1.72
CA ILE A 214 -12.83 0.09 2.32
C ILE A 214 -13.32 -1.26 1.82
N LEU A 215 -14.62 -1.54 1.89
CA LEU A 215 -15.20 -2.81 1.44
C LEU A 215 -14.92 -3.07 -0.04
N MET A 216 -15.10 -2.07 -0.90
CA MET A 216 -14.73 -2.15 -2.31
C MET A 216 -13.24 -2.43 -2.52
N SER A 217 -12.35 -1.87 -1.69
CA SER A 217 -10.90 -2.14 -1.78
C SER A 217 -10.50 -3.53 -1.29
N LEU A 218 -11.41 -4.25 -0.64
CA LEU A 218 -11.25 -5.61 -0.16
C LEU A 218 -12.05 -6.62 -0.99
N ASP A 219 -12.65 -6.18 -2.11
CA ASP A 219 -13.53 -6.97 -2.98
C ASP A 219 -14.73 -7.59 -2.24
N ILE A 220 -15.25 -6.87 -1.23
CA ILE A 220 -16.43 -7.26 -0.47
C ILE A 220 -17.66 -6.57 -1.07
N PRO A 221 -18.72 -7.31 -1.45
CA PRO A 221 -19.92 -6.72 -2.01
C PRO A 221 -20.59 -5.83 -0.97
N VAL A 222 -20.99 -4.63 -1.40
CA VAL A 222 -21.75 -3.69 -0.57
C VAL A 222 -23.21 -3.80 -1.01
N SER A 223 -24.10 -4.15 -0.09
CA SER A 223 -25.53 -4.21 -0.37
C SER A 223 -26.10 -2.79 -0.39
N ASP A 224 -26.85 -2.42 -1.43
CA ASP A 224 -27.50 -1.10 -1.54
C ASP A 224 -28.59 -0.88 -0.48
N SER A 225 -29.00 -1.93 0.23
CA SER A 225 -29.93 -1.91 1.35
C SER A 225 -29.42 -1.13 2.58
N ASP A 226 -28.13 -0.83 2.67
CA ASP A 226 -27.58 0.06 3.72
C ASP A 226 -28.02 1.53 3.54
N ASP A 227 -28.55 1.90 2.36
CA ASP A 227 -29.11 3.23 2.07
C ASP A 227 -30.61 3.37 2.46
N GLU A 228 -31.30 2.29 2.85
CA GLU A 228 -32.76 2.29 3.08
C GLU A 228 -33.21 2.75 4.48
N LEU A 229 -32.28 3.17 5.35
CA LEU A 229 -32.61 3.83 6.63
C LEU A 229 -32.67 5.37 6.50
N LEU A 230 -32.82 5.90 5.28
CA LEU A 230 -32.70 7.33 4.97
C LEU A 230 -33.91 7.92 4.22
N GLN A 231 -35.14 7.51 4.56
CA GLN A 231 -36.26 8.44 4.42
C GLN A 231 -36.56 9.07 5.78
N PRO A 232 -36.38 10.40 5.94
CA PRO A 232 -36.98 11.09 7.07
C PRO A 232 -38.51 11.03 6.89
N GLN A 233 -39.22 10.52 7.91
CA GLN A 233 -40.57 10.99 8.19
C GLN A 233 -40.47 12.27 9.03
#